data_AF-A0A812MP14-F1
#
_entry.id   AF-A0A812MP14-F1
#
_cell.length_a   1.000
_cell.length_b   1.000
_cell.length_c   1.000
_cell.angle_alpha   90.00
_cell.angle_beta   90.00
_cell.angle_gamma   90.00
#
_symmetry.space_group_name_H-M   'P 1'
#
loop_
_entity.id
_entity.type
_entity.pdbx_description
1 polymer ?
#
loop_
_entity_poly.entity_id
_entity_poly.type
_entity_poly.pdbx_seq_one_letter_code
_entity_poly.pdbx_strand_id
1 'polypeptide(L)'
;EFPENAMPFYVDGFAFHALPVLHGADYTCFGFGFGPQGSRVVYISDYTALLPKTEALLQRWSTAPDKISILILDVLFPDATTSTVHANLEESLALVRKYRPNKAFFVGLGHY
;
A
#
# COMPACT_ATOMS: atom_id res chain seq x y z
N GLU A 1 -3.48 -17.18 10.76
CA GLU A 1 -2.37 -16.21 10.71
C GLU A 1 -1.99 -16.01 9.25
N PHE A 2 -1.97 -14.78 8.75
CA PHE A 2 -1.45 -14.50 7.42
C PHE A 2 0.07 -14.67 7.49
N PRO A 3 0.69 -15.38 6.53
CA PRO A 3 2.12 -15.60 6.58
C PRO A 3 2.81 -14.24 6.52
N GLU A 4 3.51 -13.89 7.59
CA GLU A 4 4.38 -12.71 7.70
C GLU A 4 5.58 -12.72 6.72
N ASN A 5 5.62 -13.74 5.86
CA ASN A 5 6.64 -13.99 4.86
C ASN A 5 6.21 -13.35 3.54
N ALA A 6 7.18 -12.90 2.74
CA ALA A 6 6.96 -12.31 1.41
C ALA A 6 6.35 -13.28 0.36
N MET A 7 5.87 -14.46 0.79
CA MET A 7 5.27 -15.47 -0.06
C MET A 7 3.78 -15.15 -0.28
N PRO A 8 3.24 -15.40 -1.47
CA PRO A 8 1.82 -15.20 -1.71
C PRO A 8 0.98 -16.24 -0.96
N PHE A 9 -0.23 -15.84 -0.57
CA PHE A 9 -1.34 -16.74 -0.27
C PHE A 9 -2.31 -16.76 -1.45
N TYR A 10 -3.15 -17.79 -1.53
CA TYR A 10 -4.05 -18.00 -2.66
C TYR A 10 -5.51 -17.95 -2.21
N VAL A 11 -6.33 -17.21 -2.96
CA VAL A 11 -7.79 -17.19 -2.84
C VAL A 11 -8.34 -17.60 -4.20
N ASP A 12 -9.06 -18.71 -4.26
CA ASP A 12 -9.59 -19.29 -5.52
C ASP A 12 -8.54 -19.41 -6.64
N GLY A 13 -7.31 -19.79 -6.28
CA GLY A 13 -6.18 -19.94 -7.21
C GLY A 13 -5.50 -18.62 -7.61
N PHE A 14 -5.98 -17.48 -7.11
CA PHE A 14 -5.38 -16.17 -7.36
C PHE A 14 -4.43 -15.76 -6.24
N ALA A 15 -3.22 -15.32 -6.63
CA ALA A 15 -2.14 -15.02 -5.69
C ALA A 15 -2.25 -13.59 -5.12
N PHE A 16 -2.24 -13.49 -3.79
CA PHE A 16 -2.19 -12.25 -3.03
C PHE A 16 -0.96 -12.21 -2.13
N HIS A 17 -0.40 -11.03 -1.94
CA HIS A 17 0.64 -10.78 -0.94
C HIS A 17 0.05 -9.88 0.13
N ALA A 18 0.14 -10.31 1.39
CA ALA A 18 -0.19 -9.46 2.52
C ALA A 18 0.93 -8.42 2.72
N LEU A 19 0.55 -7.16 2.87
CA LEU A 19 1.47 -6.03 3.02
C LEU A 19 1.27 -5.42 4.41
N PRO A 20 2.03 -5.84 5.43
CA PRO A 20 1.84 -5.35 6.77
C PRO A 20 2.20 -3.85 6.85
N VAL A 21 1.33 -3.06 7.46
CA VAL A 21 1.45 -1.61 7.63
C VAL A 21 1.02 -1.22 9.04
N LEU A 22 1.52 -0.09 9.54
CA LEU A 22 1.05 0.46 10.81
C LEU A 22 -0.23 1.25 10.59
N HIS A 23 -1.19 1.11 11.50
CA HIS A 23 -2.38 1.95 11.62
C HIS A 23 -2.46 2.37 13.08
N GLY A 24 -1.95 3.55 13.41
CA GLY A 24 -1.71 3.92 14.81
C GLY A 24 -0.29 3.59 15.28
N ALA A 25 -0.10 3.61 16.61
CA ALA A 25 1.21 3.47 17.23
C ALA A 25 1.76 2.04 17.21
N ASP A 26 0.89 1.05 17.44
CA ASP A 26 1.28 -0.33 17.72
C ASP A 26 0.40 -1.38 17.02
N TYR A 27 -0.59 -0.94 16.23
CA TYR A 27 -1.50 -1.83 15.54
C TYR A 27 -1.07 -2.06 14.08
N THR A 28 -0.91 -3.33 13.71
CA THR A 28 -0.54 -3.75 12.35
C THR A 28 -1.78 -4.15 11.57
N CYS A 29 -2.04 -3.42 10.49
CA CYS A 29 -3.02 -3.76 9.45
C CYS A 29 -2.32 -4.40 8.25
N PHE A 30 -3.12 -4.86 7.28
CA PHE A 30 -2.61 -5.37 6.01
C PHE A 30 -3.24 -4.63 4.83
N GLY A 31 -2.37 -4.07 3.99
CA GLY A 31 -2.70 -3.88 2.58
C GLY A 31 -2.51 -5.19 1.80
N PHE A 32 -2.82 -5.17 0.51
CA PHE A 32 -2.69 -6.32 -0.38
C PHE A 32 -2.11 -5.94 -1.74
N GLY A 33 -1.15 -6.75 -2.19
CA GLY A 33 -0.59 -6.69 -3.54
C GLY A 33 -0.98 -7.93 -4.34
N PHE A 34 -1.49 -7.74 -5.56
CA PHE A 34 -1.96 -8.85 -6.39
C PHE A 34 -1.87 -8.56 -7.89
N GLY A 35 -2.11 -9.58 -8.70
CA GLY A 35 -1.96 -9.52 -10.15
C GLY A 35 -0.59 -9.99 -10.66
N PRO A 36 -0.44 -10.11 -11.99
CA PRO A 36 0.75 -10.68 -12.60
C PRO A 36 1.95 -9.74 -12.51
N GLN A 37 3.15 -10.30 -12.71
CA GLN A 37 4.39 -9.55 -12.85
C GLN A 37 4.25 -8.47 -13.94
N GLY A 38 4.70 -7.25 -13.65
CA GLY A 38 4.58 -6.11 -14.58
C GLY A 38 3.21 -5.42 -14.62
N SER A 39 2.19 -5.94 -13.92
CA SER A 39 0.86 -5.30 -13.83
C SER A 39 0.22 -5.53 -12.45
N ARG A 40 0.97 -5.23 -11.39
CA ARG A 40 0.48 -5.43 -10.01
C ARG A 40 -0.45 -4.31 -9.58
N VAL A 41 -1.55 -4.67 -8.95
CA VAL A 41 -2.40 -3.77 -8.17
C VAL A 41 -1.96 -3.85 -6.72
N VAL A 42 -1.77 -2.69 -6.09
CA VAL A 42 -1.43 -2.55 -4.68
C VAL A 42 -2.50 -1.72 -4.01
N TYR A 43 -3.12 -2.25 -2.96
CA TYR A 43 -4.12 -1.58 -2.14
C TYR A 43 -3.61 -1.47 -0.71
N ILE A 44 -3.47 -0.25 -0.19
CA ILE A 44 -3.02 0.01 1.18
C ILE A 44 -3.99 1.03 1.80
N SER A 45 -4.94 0.53 2.57
CA SER A 45 -5.87 1.30 3.39
C SER A 45 -6.30 0.44 4.57
N ASP A 46 -6.25 0.90 5.82
CA ASP A 46 -5.79 2.22 6.28
C ASP A 46 -4.34 2.12 6.82
N TYR A 47 -3.59 3.23 6.81
CA TYR A 47 -2.22 3.22 7.29
C TYR A 47 -1.73 4.58 7.80
N THR A 48 -0.79 4.56 8.74
CA THR A 48 0.03 5.70 9.17
C THR A 48 1.45 5.57 8.62
N ALA A 49 1.98 4.35 8.51
CA ALA A 49 3.32 4.11 7.99
C ALA A 49 3.47 2.72 7.35
N LEU A 50 4.36 2.63 6.36
CA LEU A 50 4.77 1.34 5.82
C LEU A 50 5.78 0.68 6.76
N LEU A 51 5.63 -0.63 6.97
CA LEU A 51 6.68 -1.42 7.64
C LEU A 51 7.81 -1.78 6.67
N PRO A 52 9.04 -2.01 7.14
CA PRO A 52 10.21 -2.28 6.29
C PRO A 52 10.00 -3.41 5.27
N LYS A 53 9.25 -4.46 5.66
CA LYS A 53 8.90 -5.57 4.76
C LYS A 53 8.05 -5.11 3.57
N THR A 54 7.05 -4.26 3.82
CA THR A 54 6.19 -3.69 2.77
C THR A 54 6.99 -2.74 1.89
N GLU A 55 7.83 -1.88 2.47
CA GLU A 55 8.69 -0.98 1.69
C GLU A 55 9.60 -1.74 0.71
N ALA A 56 10.22 -2.83 1.16
CA ALA A 56 11.09 -3.67 0.34
C ALA A 56 10.33 -4.31 -0.83
N LEU A 57 9.11 -4.80 -0.60
CA LEU A 57 8.26 -5.38 -1.65
C LEU A 57 7.83 -4.33 -2.67
N LEU A 58 7.36 -3.17 -2.22
CA LEU A 58 6.96 -2.09 -3.12
C LEU A 58 8.15 -1.59 -3.94
N GLN A 59 9.34 -1.47 -3.35
CA GLN A 59 10.55 -1.09 -4.07
C GLN A 59 10.89 -2.11 -5.17
N ARG A 60 10.86 -3.40 -4.84
CA ARG A 60 11.06 -4.48 -5.81
C ARG A 60 10.03 -4.41 -6.95
N TRP A 61 8.75 -4.24 -6.61
CA TRP A 61 7.67 -4.19 -7.61
C TRP A 61 7.62 -2.91 -8.43
N SER A 62 8.40 -1.89 -8.06
CA SER A 62 8.52 -0.63 -8.80
C SER A 62 9.73 -0.62 -9.74
N THR A 63 10.53 -1.69 -9.77
CA THR A 63 11.77 -1.78 -10.56
C THR A 63 11.60 -2.78 -11.70
N ALA A 64 12.08 -2.44 -12.90
CA ALA A 64 11.97 -3.31 -14.07
C ALA A 64 12.57 -4.71 -13.83
N PRO A 65 11.94 -5.79 -14.32
CA PRO A 65 10.77 -5.82 -15.20
C PRO A 65 9.42 -5.73 -14.48
N ASP A 66 9.40 -5.63 -13.14
CA ASP A 66 8.17 -5.42 -12.38
C ASP A 66 7.64 -3.99 -12.58
N LYS A 67 6.33 -3.83 -12.35
CA LYS A 67 5.68 -2.52 -12.29
C LYS A 67 4.39 -2.59 -11.49
N ILE A 68 4.16 -1.56 -10.67
CA ILE A 68 2.86 -1.31 -10.05
C ILE A 68 1.98 -0.59 -11.09
N SER A 69 0.95 -1.27 -11.58
CA SER A 69 0.00 -0.68 -12.53
C SER A 69 -0.98 0.25 -11.83
N ILE A 70 -1.45 -0.14 -10.65
CA ILE A 70 -2.39 0.63 -9.84
C ILE A 70 -1.92 0.65 -8.39
N LEU A 71 -1.80 1.83 -7.80
CA LEU A 71 -1.54 2.03 -6.37
C LEU A 71 -2.73 2.75 -5.74
N ILE A 72 -3.41 2.10 -4.80
CA ILE A 72 -4.56 2.64 -4.08
C ILE A 72 -4.11 2.90 -2.65
N LEU A 73 -4.23 4.15 -2.18
CA LEU A 73 -3.74 4.59 -0.87
C LEU A 73 -4.84 5.28 -0.07
N ASP A 74 -4.82 5.05 1.25
CA ASP A 74 -5.54 5.84 2.24
C ASP A 74 -5.15 7.32 2.16
N VAL A 75 -6.14 8.19 2.17
CA VAL A 75 -6.03 9.64 2.34
C VAL A 75 -7.25 10.07 3.13
N LEU A 76 -7.12 10.18 4.45
CA LEU A 76 -8.22 10.68 5.27
C LEU A 76 -8.43 12.17 5.03
N PHE A 77 -7.35 12.95 5.12
CA PHE A 77 -7.37 14.40 4.97
C PHE A 77 -6.81 14.84 3.61
N PRO A 78 -7.52 15.71 2.87
CA PRO A 78 -7.06 16.21 1.58
C PRO A 78 -5.97 17.29 1.70
N ASP A 79 -5.69 17.76 2.91
CA ASP A 79 -4.64 18.73 3.23
C ASP A 79 -3.49 18.07 4.02
N ALA A 80 -2.58 18.88 4.56
CA ALA A 80 -1.44 18.40 5.34
C ALA A 80 -1.77 18.13 6.82
N THR A 81 -3.05 17.96 7.18
CA THR A 81 -3.45 17.62 8.55
C THR A 81 -2.84 16.27 8.93
N THR A 82 -2.13 16.25 10.05
CA THR A 82 -1.52 15.03 10.56
C THR A 82 -2.54 14.22 11.35
N SER A 83 -2.51 12.90 11.14
CA SER A 83 -3.33 11.94 11.88
C SER A 83 -2.43 10.90 12.51
N THR A 84 -2.79 10.44 13.71
CA THR A 84 -2.05 9.36 14.38
C THR A 84 -2.38 7.99 13.79
N VAL A 85 -3.45 7.88 13.00
CA VAL A 85 -4.01 6.60 12.54
C VAL A 85 -4.16 6.52 11.01
N HIS A 86 -4.20 7.63 10.30
CA HIS A 86 -4.37 7.65 8.84
C HIS A 86 -3.31 8.49 8.14
N ALA A 87 -3.10 8.23 6.85
CA ALA A 87 -2.27 9.05 6.00
C ALA A 87 -3.07 10.24 5.47
N ASN A 88 -2.38 11.35 5.24
CA ASN A 88 -2.91 12.49 4.50
C ASN A 88 -2.44 12.51 3.04
N LEU A 89 -2.91 13.48 2.27
CA LEU A 89 -2.63 13.55 0.84
C LEU A 89 -1.13 13.67 0.54
N GLU A 90 -0.38 14.48 1.28
CA GLU A 90 1.06 14.67 1.03
C GLU A 90 1.89 13.42 1.34
N GLU A 91 1.55 12.72 2.42
CA GLU A 91 2.18 11.45 2.80
C GLU A 91 1.94 10.38 1.72
N SER A 92 0.70 10.26 1.23
CA SER A 92 0.36 9.31 0.17
C SER A 92 0.97 9.72 -1.18
N LEU A 93 1.04 11.01 -1.49
CA LEU A 93 1.75 11.51 -2.68
C LEU A 93 3.25 11.21 -2.63
N ALA A 94 3.89 11.24 -1.46
CA ALA A 94 5.29 10.87 -1.31
C ALA A 94 5.53 9.42 -1.76
N LEU A 95 4.62 8.49 -1.42
CA LEU A 95 4.69 7.10 -1.87
C LEU A 95 4.47 6.97 -3.38
N VAL A 96 3.52 7.73 -3.95
CA VAL A 96 3.30 7.75 -5.41
C VAL A 96 4.56 8.22 -6.14
N ARG A 97 5.21 9.28 -5.65
CA ARG A 97 6.47 9.81 -6.22
C ARG A 97 7.62 8.79 -6.11
N LYS A 98 7.70 8.08 -4.97
CA LYS A 98 8.72 7.05 -4.69
C LYS A 98 8.56 5.83 -5.60
N TYR A 99 7.35 5.29 -5.72
CA TYR A 99 7.08 4.01 -6.38
C TYR A 99 6.61 4.12 -7.83
N ARG A 100 6.25 5.33 -8.29
CA ARG A 100 5.93 5.65 -9.70
C ARG A 100 4.98 4.65 -10.37
N PRO A 101 3.80 4.39 -9.79
CA PRO A 101 2.80 3.53 -10.41
C PRO A 101 2.30 4.12 -11.73
N ASN A 102 1.68 3.32 -12.61
CA ASN A 102 1.03 3.88 -13.81
C ASN A 102 -0.16 4.79 -13.46
N LYS A 103 -0.93 4.40 -12.45
CA LYS A 103 -2.06 5.16 -11.91
C LYS A 103 -2.08 5.05 -10.39
N ALA A 104 -2.50 6.12 -9.73
CA ALA A 104 -2.78 6.13 -8.30
C ALA A 104 -4.24 6.54 -8.05
N PHE A 105 -4.86 5.94 -7.05
CA PHE A 105 -6.18 6.34 -6.53
C PHE A 105 -6.06 6.60 -5.03
N PHE A 106 -6.78 7.60 -4.56
CA PHE A 106 -6.86 7.94 -3.14
C PHE A 106 -8.27 7.59 -2.64
N VAL A 107 -8.33 6.88 -1.51
CA VAL A 107 -9.56 6.41 -0.86
C VAL A 107 -9.56 6.81 0.62
N GLY A 108 -10.65 6.55 1.36
CA GLY A 108 -10.71 6.86 2.79
C GLY A 108 -11.00 8.34 3.13
N LEU A 109 -11.26 9.17 2.10
CA LEU A 109 -11.49 10.62 2.26
C LEU A 109 -12.64 10.93 3.23
N GLY A 110 -12.32 11.69 4.27
CA GLY A 110 -13.31 12.25 5.18
C GLY A 110 -14.09 13.40 4.53
N HIS A 111 -15.29 13.66 5.03
CA HIS A 111 -16.26 14.61 4.48
C HIS A 111 -16.04 16.08 4.90
N TYR A 112 -14.84 16.42 5.38
CA TYR A 112 -14.51 17.69 6.05
C TYR A 112 -15.00 18.95 5.32
#